data_AF-A0AA96S8W1-F1
#
_entry.id   AF-A0AA96S8W1-F1
#
_cell.length_a   1.000
_cell.length_b   1.000
_cell.length_c   1.000
_cell.angle_alpha   90.00
_cell.angle_beta   90.00
_cell.angle_gamma   90.00
#
_symmetry.space_group_name_H-M   'P 1'
#
loop_
_entity.id
_entity.type
_entity.pdbx_description
1 polymer ?
#
loop_
_entity_poly.entity_id
_entity_poly.type
_entity_poly.pdbx_seq_one_letter_code
_entity_poly.pdbx_strand_id
1 'polypeptide(L)'
;MAQAIRKISKRVPDQQEEQAQAAAEIMRELTENKEAVLGMIQLMKGLQEMGIYDALRGMLENRTEVGAIAIQQINQPFMHNVIKNGMNGAKFLGSLSPEQTDKMMRGVGLGLQKMAEASQQEEPQSLWKMRKKLKSPEIKASIAAMAAFMEGLGTAFVQPSHHEQNKKG
;
A
#
# COMPACT_ATOMS: atom_id res chain seq x y z
N MET A 1 -83.25 -9.70 -14.84
CA MET A 1 -82.44 -8.48 -15.06
C MET A 1 -81.48 -8.36 -13.89
N ALA A 2 -80.18 -8.18 -14.15
CA ALA A 2 -79.10 -8.32 -13.15
C ALA A 2 -78.99 -7.10 -12.22
N GLN A 3 -78.72 -7.34 -10.93
CA GLN A 3 -78.43 -6.29 -9.94
C GLN A 3 -76.94 -5.91 -10.00
N ALA A 4 -76.65 -4.62 -10.08
CA ALA A 4 -75.29 -4.11 -10.14
C ALA A 4 -74.61 -4.16 -8.77
N ILE A 5 -73.68 -5.10 -8.58
CA ILE A 5 -72.71 -5.10 -7.48
C ILE A 5 -71.50 -4.31 -7.94
N ARG A 6 -71.17 -3.16 -7.32
CA ARG A 6 -69.79 -2.64 -7.22
C ARG A 6 -69.63 -1.77 -5.98
N LYS A 7 -69.56 -2.39 -4.80
CA LYS A 7 -68.98 -1.73 -3.62
C LYS A 7 -67.47 -1.96 -3.67
N ILE A 8 -66.72 -1.00 -4.20
CA ILE A 8 -65.26 -1.05 -4.19
C ILE A 8 -64.80 -0.66 -2.79
N SER A 9 -64.57 -1.64 -1.93
CA SER A 9 -63.90 -1.43 -0.65
C SER A 9 -62.41 -1.20 -0.92
N LYS A 10 -62.00 0.08 -0.90
CA LYS A 10 -60.59 0.46 -0.86
C LYS A 10 -60.02 0.01 0.49
N ARG A 11 -59.25 -1.08 0.51
CA ARG A 11 -58.47 -1.45 1.71
C ARG A 11 -57.46 -0.34 1.96
N VAL A 12 -57.61 0.34 3.08
CA VAL A 12 -56.56 1.19 3.65
C VAL A 12 -55.51 0.23 4.20
N PRO A 13 -54.22 0.36 3.86
CA PRO A 13 -53.19 -0.53 4.39
C PRO A 13 -53.20 -0.46 5.92
N ASP A 14 -53.35 -1.60 6.57
CA ASP A 14 -53.16 -1.71 8.00
C ASP A 14 -51.65 -1.58 8.27
N GLN A 15 -51.23 -0.66 9.13
CA GLN A 15 -49.81 -0.44 9.42
C GLN A 15 -49.10 -1.72 9.89
N GLN A 16 -49.87 -2.67 10.45
CA GLN A 16 -49.38 -3.99 10.82
C GLN A 16 -49.05 -4.87 9.62
N GLU A 17 -49.83 -4.80 8.53
CA GLU A 17 -49.55 -5.53 7.28
C GLU A 17 -48.32 -4.97 6.57
N GLU A 18 -48.13 -3.65 6.56
CA GLU A 18 -46.93 -3.02 5.98
C GLU A 18 -45.66 -3.35 6.77
N GLN A 19 -45.72 -3.32 8.11
CA GLN A 19 -44.59 -3.73 8.95
C GLN A 19 -44.25 -5.21 8.79
N ALA A 20 -45.26 -6.08 8.68
CA ALA A 20 -45.06 -7.50 8.45
C ALA A 20 -44.42 -7.77 7.08
N GLN A 21 -44.81 -7.03 6.03
CA GLN A 21 -44.22 -7.13 4.70
C GLN A 21 -42.77 -6.63 4.68
N ALA A 22 -42.49 -5.47 5.28
CA ALA A 22 -41.13 -4.94 5.38
C ALA A 22 -40.19 -5.88 6.16
N ALA A 23 -40.68 -6.47 7.26
CA ALA A 23 -39.91 -7.45 8.02
C ALA A 23 -39.65 -8.74 7.21
N ALA A 24 -40.65 -9.20 6.45
CA ALA A 24 -40.50 -10.36 5.58
C ALA A 24 -39.51 -10.11 4.43
N GLU A 25 -39.53 -8.91 3.84
CA GLU A 25 -38.61 -8.50 2.78
C GLU A 25 -37.17 -8.42 3.30
N ILE A 26 -36.95 -7.80 4.46
CA ILE A 26 -35.63 -7.77 5.12
C ILE A 26 -35.16 -9.19 5.45
N MET A 27 -36.03 -10.04 6.01
CA MET A 27 -35.68 -11.43 6.31
C MET A 27 -35.31 -12.22 5.05
N ARG A 28 -36.02 -11.99 3.93
CA ARG A 28 -35.70 -12.62 2.66
C ARG A 28 -34.33 -12.18 2.16
N GLU A 29 -34.07 -10.87 2.13
CA GLU A 29 -32.79 -10.31 1.66
C GLU A 29 -31.61 -10.78 2.52
N LEU A 30 -31.77 -10.85 3.84
CA LEU A 30 -30.75 -11.37 4.75
C LEU A 30 -30.52 -12.88 4.57
N THR A 31 -31.56 -13.64 4.21
CA THR A 31 -31.46 -15.08 3.97
C THR A 31 -30.83 -15.40 2.62
N GLU A 32 -31.17 -14.64 1.58
CA GLU A 32 -30.55 -14.74 0.25
C GLU A 32 -29.07 -14.35 0.30
N ASN A 33 -28.70 -13.36 1.14
CA ASN A 33 -27.32 -12.91 1.34
C ASN A 33 -26.66 -13.49 2.61
N LYS A 34 -27.13 -14.64 3.10
CA LYS A 34 -26.73 -15.23 4.39
C LYS A 34 -25.21 -15.30 4.57
N GLU A 35 -24.46 -15.72 3.55
CA GLU A 35 -23.00 -15.84 3.63
C GLU A 35 -22.31 -14.48 3.80
N ALA A 36 -22.73 -13.46 3.06
CA ALA A 36 -22.20 -12.11 3.18
C ALA A 36 -22.53 -11.49 4.54
N VAL A 37 -23.76 -11.69 5.04
CA VAL A 37 -24.19 -11.23 6.36
C VAL A 37 -23.39 -11.91 7.46
N LEU A 38 -23.22 -13.23 7.40
CA LEU A 38 -22.40 -13.97 8.36
C LEU A 38 -20.93 -13.58 8.28
N GLY A 39 -20.40 -13.33 7.09
CA GLY A 39 -19.04 -12.84 6.88
C GLY A 39 -18.82 -11.46 7.50
N MET A 40 -19.77 -10.54 7.33
CA MET A 40 -19.72 -9.22 7.95
C MET A 40 -19.82 -9.31 9.48
N ILE A 41 -20.68 -10.17 10.01
CA ILE A 41 -20.79 -10.41 11.46
C ILE A 41 -19.47 -10.98 12.01
N GLN A 42 -18.83 -11.92 11.30
CA GLN A 42 -17.53 -12.47 11.71
C GLN A 42 -16.42 -11.43 11.65
N LEU A 43 -16.40 -10.58 10.60
CA LEU A 43 -15.47 -9.46 10.50
C LEU A 43 -15.67 -8.50 11.68
N MET A 44 -16.91 -8.10 11.97
CA MET A 44 -17.22 -7.23 13.10
C MET A 44 -16.82 -7.85 14.45
N LYS A 45 -17.04 -9.15 14.64
CA LYS A 45 -16.57 -9.88 15.82
C LYS A 45 -15.04 -9.87 15.94
N GLY A 46 -14.33 -10.15 14.86
CA GLY A 46 -12.86 -10.09 14.84
C GLY A 46 -12.34 -8.69 15.17
N LEU A 47 -12.96 -7.65 14.62
CA LEU A 47 -12.62 -6.26 14.94
C LEU A 47 -12.92 -5.89 16.41
N GLN A 48 -13.99 -6.43 16.97
CA GLN A 48 -14.34 -6.23 18.38
C GLN A 48 -13.37 -6.97 19.32
N GLU A 49 -13.00 -8.22 19.00
CA GLU A 49 -12.03 -9.01 19.78
C GLU A 49 -10.62 -8.40 19.76
N MET A 50 -10.24 -7.77 18.64
CA MET A 50 -8.97 -7.02 18.53
C MET A 50 -9.00 -5.65 19.24
N GLY A 51 -10.10 -5.27 19.88
CA GLY A 51 -10.24 -3.96 20.55
C GLY A 51 -10.30 -2.78 19.58
N ILE A 52 -10.44 -3.02 18.28
CA ILE A 52 -10.48 -1.97 17.25
C ILE A 52 -11.76 -1.15 17.40
N TYR A 53 -12.88 -1.77 17.74
CA TYR A 53 -14.13 -1.04 18.00
C TYR A 53 -13.97 -0.04 19.15
N ASP A 54 -13.35 -0.45 20.26
CA ASP A 54 -13.11 0.40 21.42
C ASP A 54 -12.08 1.49 21.13
N ALA A 55 -11.04 1.18 20.34
CA ALA A 55 -10.08 2.16 19.86
C ALA A 55 -10.73 3.21 18.94
N LEU A 56 -11.57 2.78 17.99
CA LEU A 56 -12.31 3.67 17.10
C LEU A 56 -13.31 4.54 17.87
N ARG A 57 -14.01 3.95 18.84
CA ARG A 57 -14.95 4.67 19.71
C ARG A 57 -14.22 5.69 20.59
N GLY A 58 -13.13 5.30 21.23
CA GLY A 58 -12.29 6.20 22.04
C GLY A 58 -11.68 7.33 21.21
N MET A 59 -11.31 7.07 19.96
CA MET A 59 -10.85 8.09 19.02
C MET A 59 -11.97 9.05 18.59
N LEU A 60 -13.20 8.55 18.40
CA LEU A 60 -14.35 9.35 17.97
C LEU A 60 -14.95 10.19 19.12
N GLU A 61 -14.94 9.64 20.34
CA GLU A 61 -15.32 10.36 21.55
C GLU A 61 -14.30 11.47 21.87
N ASN A 62 -13.01 11.23 21.67
CA ASN A 62 -11.93 12.22 21.86
C ASN A 62 -11.51 12.96 20.57
N ARG A 63 -12.40 13.02 19.57
CA ARG A 63 -12.14 13.56 18.22
C ARG A 63 -11.47 14.94 18.20
N THR A 64 -11.80 15.82 19.14
CA THR A 64 -11.29 17.20 19.21
C THR A 64 -9.91 17.30 19.84
N GLU A 65 -9.58 16.49 20.84
CA GLU A 65 -8.25 16.50 21.48
C GLU A 65 -7.23 15.72 20.67
N VAL A 66 -7.58 14.51 20.20
CA VAL A 66 -6.65 13.67 19.42
C VAL A 66 -6.46 14.23 18.00
N GLY A 67 -7.53 14.73 17.38
CA GLY A 67 -7.48 15.32 16.05
C GLY A 67 -6.68 16.62 15.98
N ALA A 68 -6.84 17.51 16.96
CA ALA A 68 -6.11 18.79 16.97
C ALA A 68 -4.61 18.60 17.21
N ILE A 69 -4.24 17.68 18.11
CA ILE A 69 -2.83 17.37 18.39
C ILE A 69 -2.19 16.67 17.18
N ALA A 70 -2.87 15.69 16.58
CA ALA A 70 -2.37 15.01 15.39
C ALA A 70 -2.20 15.95 14.19
N ILE A 71 -3.18 16.85 13.94
CA ILE A 71 -3.09 17.85 12.85
C ILE A 71 -1.97 18.86 13.11
N GLN A 72 -1.81 19.34 14.36
CA GLN A 72 -0.69 20.23 14.69
C GLN A 72 0.66 19.54 14.51
N GLN A 73 0.76 18.25 14.82
CA GLN A 73 1.98 17.46 14.67
C GLN A 73 2.29 17.12 13.21
N ILE A 74 1.27 16.94 12.36
CA ILE A 74 1.42 16.80 10.90
C ILE A 74 1.78 18.14 10.24
N ASN A 75 1.27 19.26 10.74
CA ASN A 75 1.63 20.59 10.25
C ASN A 75 3.04 21.03 10.67
N GLN A 76 3.75 20.22 11.45
CA GLN A 76 5.16 20.50 11.74
C GLN A 76 5.99 20.39 10.45
N PRO A 77 6.96 21.30 10.22
CA PRO A 77 7.83 21.26 9.04
C PRO A 77 8.55 19.92 8.86
N PHE A 78 8.86 19.23 9.96
CA PHE A 78 9.44 17.89 9.95
C PHE A 78 8.52 16.89 9.25
N MET A 79 7.22 16.89 9.58
CA MET A 79 6.27 15.92 9.03
C MET A 79 5.93 16.21 7.56
N HIS A 80 5.92 17.49 7.16
CA HIS A 80 5.89 17.86 5.73
C HIS A 80 7.06 17.28 4.94
N ASN A 81 8.28 17.34 5.49
CA ASN A 81 9.46 16.78 4.83
C ASN A 81 9.42 15.25 4.77
N VAL A 82 8.94 14.58 5.82
CA VAL A 82 8.76 13.12 5.82
C VAL A 82 7.75 12.70 4.75
N ILE A 83 6.59 13.36 4.69
CA ILE A 83 5.56 13.07 3.68
C ILE A 83 6.10 13.32 2.28
N LYS A 84 6.74 14.47 2.05
CA LYS A 84 7.31 14.84 0.76
C LYS A 84 8.39 13.85 0.31
N ASN A 85 9.31 13.47 1.20
CA ASN A 85 10.36 12.51 0.91
C ASN A 85 9.80 11.11 0.71
N GLY A 86 8.79 10.70 1.49
CA GLY A 86 8.09 9.43 1.32
C GLY A 86 7.38 9.32 -0.04
N MET A 87 6.66 10.37 -0.43
CA MET A 87 6.03 10.45 -1.76
C MET A 87 7.08 10.44 -2.89
N ASN A 88 8.18 11.17 -2.73
CA ASN A 88 9.27 11.17 -3.70
C ASN A 88 9.95 9.79 -3.80
N GLY A 89 10.13 9.10 -2.68
CA GLY A 89 10.64 7.73 -2.62
C GLY A 89 9.69 6.73 -3.31
N ALA A 90 8.39 6.85 -3.07
CA ALA A 90 7.38 6.03 -3.75
C ALA A 90 7.37 6.27 -5.26
N LYS A 91 7.47 7.54 -5.69
CA LYS A 91 7.59 7.90 -7.11
C LYS A 91 8.87 7.34 -7.74
N PHE A 92 9.99 7.43 -7.03
CA PHE A 92 11.26 6.86 -7.49
C PHE A 92 11.13 5.34 -7.67
N LEU A 93 10.64 4.61 -6.67
CA LEU A 93 10.44 3.17 -6.74
C LEU A 93 9.46 2.79 -7.87
N GLY A 94 8.37 3.55 -8.05
CA GLY A 94 7.41 3.34 -9.13
C GLY A 94 7.92 3.72 -10.52
N SER A 95 8.98 4.53 -10.62
CA SER A 95 9.61 4.90 -11.89
C SER A 95 10.62 3.86 -12.41
N LEU A 96 11.03 2.91 -11.55
CA LEU A 96 11.91 1.81 -11.94
C LEU A 96 11.16 0.84 -12.84
N SER A 97 11.79 0.41 -13.95
CA SER A 97 11.16 -0.62 -14.79
C SER A 97 11.15 -1.97 -14.04
N PRO A 98 10.10 -2.80 -14.22
CA PRO A 98 10.06 -4.14 -13.63
C PRO A 98 11.28 -4.99 -14.00
N GLU A 99 11.75 -4.89 -15.24
CA GLU A 99 12.89 -5.64 -15.77
C GLU A 99 14.21 -5.22 -15.13
N GLN A 100 14.41 -3.91 -14.95
CA GLN A 100 15.61 -3.38 -14.26
C GLN A 100 15.61 -3.81 -12.79
N THR A 101 14.45 -3.77 -12.15
CA THR A 101 14.26 -4.17 -10.76
C THR A 101 14.53 -5.67 -10.57
N ASP A 102 13.94 -6.54 -11.40
CA ASP A 102 14.18 -7.99 -11.36
C ASP A 102 15.66 -8.32 -11.58
N LYS A 103 16.31 -7.69 -12.57
CA LYS A 103 17.73 -7.88 -12.84
C LYS A 103 18.61 -7.49 -11.65
N MET A 104 18.31 -6.37 -10.99
CA MET A 104 19.05 -5.91 -9.82
C MET A 104 18.84 -6.84 -8.61
N MET A 105 17.59 -7.25 -8.34
CA MET A 105 17.26 -8.19 -7.26
C MET A 105 17.95 -9.55 -7.45
N ARG A 106 17.92 -10.10 -8.68
CA ARG A 106 18.65 -11.32 -9.01
C ARG A 106 20.15 -11.17 -8.82
N GLY A 107 20.72 -10.03 -9.25
CA GLY A 107 22.14 -9.72 -9.05
C GLY A 107 22.54 -9.70 -7.58
N VAL A 108 21.73 -9.07 -6.73
CA VAL A 108 21.92 -9.05 -5.26
C VAL A 108 21.83 -10.47 -4.70
N GLY A 109 20.80 -11.24 -5.05
CA GLY A 109 20.63 -12.62 -4.59
C GLY A 109 21.81 -13.52 -4.96
N LEU A 110 22.27 -13.46 -6.21
CA LEU A 110 23.45 -14.21 -6.68
C LEU A 110 24.74 -13.76 -5.97
N GLY A 111 24.87 -12.46 -5.68
CA GLY A 111 25.98 -11.92 -4.91
C GLY A 111 26.03 -12.46 -3.49
N LEU A 112 24.89 -12.46 -2.79
CA LEU A 112 24.75 -13.02 -1.44
C LEU A 112 25.05 -14.52 -1.42
N GLN A 113 24.58 -15.27 -2.42
CA GLN A 113 24.88 -16.69 -2.56
C GLN A 113 26.39 -16.93 -2.74
N LYS A 114 27.03 -16.22 -3.68
CA LYS A 114 28.48 -16.36 -3.91
C LYS A 114 29.32 -15.94 -2.71
N MET A 115 28.85 -14.97 -1.92
CA MET A 115 29.48 -14.57 -0.67
C MET A 115 29.41 -15.70 0.35
N ALA A 116 28.24 -16.32 0.53
CA ALA A 116 28.07 -17.46 1.43
C ALA A 116 28.93 -18.67 1.01
N GLU A 117 28.98 -18.98 -0.29
CA GLU A 117 29.84 -20.04 -0.85
C GLU A 117 31.33 -19.75 -0.63
N ALA A 118 31.76 -18.49 -0.77
CA ALA A 118 33.14 -18.09 -0.53
C ALA A 118 33.54 -18.20 0.95
N SER A 119 32.61 -17.93 1.87
CA SER A 119 32.81 -18.08 3.33
C SER A 119 32.89 -19.53 3.80
N GLN A 120 32.39 -20.49 3.01
CA GLN A 120 32.46 -21.93 3.29
C GLN A 120 33.76 -22.58 2.79
N GLN A 121 34.59 -21.87 2.02
CA GLN A 121 35.89 -22.38 1.57
C GLN A 121 36.95 -22.15 2.65
N GLU A 122 37.39 -23.23 3.30
CA GLU A 122 38.44 -23.17 4.35
C GLU A 122 39.86 -22.90 3.80
N GLU A 123 40.10 -23.14 2.50
CA GLU A 123 41.41 -22.85 1.91
C GLU A 123 41.57 -21.36 1.59
N PRO A 124 42.65 -20.70 2.08
CA PRO A 124 42.94 -19.32 1.69
C PRO A 124 43.09 -19.23 0.17
N GLN A 125 42.31 -18.33 -0.44
CA GLN A 125 42.38 -18.06 -1.87
C GLN A 125 43.81 -17.66 -2.26
N SER A 126 44.53 -18.55 -2.96
CA SER A 126 45.84 -18.22 -3.51
C SER A 126 45.80 -16.94 -4.33
N LEU A 127 46.77 -16.03 -4.14
CA LEU A 127 46.90 -14.74 -4.85
C LEU A 127 46.78 -14.89 -6.38
N TRP A 128 47.22 -16.03 -6.91
CA TRP A 128 47.10 -16.35 -8.33
C TRP A 128 45.65 -16.62 -8.77
N LYS A 129 44.87 -17.35 -7.95
CA LYS A 129 43.42 -17.59 -8.17
C LYS A 129 42.65 -16.27 -8.11
N MET A 130 43.03 -15.37 -7.19
CA MET A 130 42.43 -14.04 -7.06
C MET A 130 42.68 -13.17 -8.30
N ARG A 131 43.92 -13.15 -8.82
CA ARG A 131 44.26 -12.46 -10.07
C ARG A 131 43.46 -13.00 -11.26
N LYS A 132 43.20 -14.31 -11.31
CA LYS A 132 42.39 -14.94 -12.36
C LYS A 132 40.91 -14.52 -12.24
N LYS A 133 40.37 -14.47 -11.01
CA LYS A 133 39.00 -13.99 -10.74
C LYS A 133 38.80 -12.53 -11.15
N LEU A 134 39.75 -11.64 -10.87
CA LEU A 134 39.68 -10.22 -11.30
C LEU A 134 39.56 -10.05 -12.83
N LYS A 135 40.00 -11.03 -13.62
CA LYS A 135 39.88 -11.01 -15.08
C LYS A 135 38.59 -11.65 -15.59
N SER A 136 37.74 -12.19 -14.71
CA SER A 136 36.50 -12.85 -15.10
C SER A 136 35.54 -11.86 -15.77
N PRO A 137 34.69 -12.32 -16.71
CA PRO A 137 33.72 -11.46 -17.37
C PRO A 137 32.72 -10.84 -16.38
N GLU A 138 32.37 -11.57 -15.30
CA GLU A 138 31.43 -11.09 -14.29
C GLU A 138 31.99 -9.92 -13.47
N ILE A 139 33.25 -10.01 -13.01
CA ILE A 139 33.88 -8.90 -12.25
C ILE A 139 34.03 -7.67 -13.13
N LYS A 140 34.43 -7.85 -14.40
CA LYS A 140 34.53 -6.73 -15.36
C LYS A 140 33.18 -6.06 -15.60
N ALA A 141 32.12 -6.85 -15.78
CA ALA A 141 30.77 -6.33 -15.95
C ALA A 141 30.29 -5.53 -14.72
N SER A 142 30.57 -6.00 -13.51
CA SER A 142 30.23 -5.29 -12.27
C SER A 142 31.00 -3.97 -12.13
N ILE A 143 32.29 -3.95 -12.45
CA ILE A 143 33.10 -2.73 -12.42
C ILE A 143 32.58 -1.72 -13.44
N ALA A 144 32.28 -2.15 -14.66
CA ALA A 144 31.73 -1.29 -15.71
C ALA A 144 30.35 -0.73 -15.31
N ALA A 145 29.47 -1.56 -14.74
CA ALA A 145 28.17 -1.12 -14.26
C ALA A 145 28.30 -0.11 -13.11
N MET A 146 29.22 -0.33 -12.16
CA MET A 146 29.48 0.61 -11.07
C MET A 146 30.01 1.94 -11.60
N ALA A 147 30.92 1.92 -12.57
CA ALA A 147 31.43 3.13 -13.21
C ALA A 147 30.31 3.93 -13.90
N ALA A 148 29.46 3.25 -14.68
CA ALA A 148 28.32 3.89 -15.33
C ALA A 148 27.29 4.44 -14.33
N PHE A 149 27.05 3.74 -13.22
CA PHE A 149 26.21 4.23 -12.13
C PHE A 149 26.79 5.50 -11.49
N MET A 150 28.09 5.51 -11.19
CA MET A 150 28.77 6.67 -10.62
C MET A 150 28.76 7.87 -11.57
N GLU A 151 28.92 7.63 -12.88
CA GLU A 151 28.77 8.67 -13.91
C GLU A 151 27.36 9.27 -13.90
N GLY A 152 26.33 8.41 -13.92
CA GLY A 152 24.93 8.83 -13.82
C GLY A 152 24.65 9.63 -12.54
N LEU A 153 25.14 9.17 -11.38
CA LEU A 153 25.02 9.90 -10.12
C LEU A 153 25.70 11.28 -10.18
N GLY A 154 26.92 11.33 -10.72
CA GLY A 154 27.68 12.57 -10.86
C GLY A 154 26.97 13.62 -11.71
N THR A 155 26.25 13.19 -12.76
CA THR A 155 25.49 14.12 -13.61
C THR A 155 24.44 14.92 -12.84
N ALA A 156 23.83 14.35 -11.80
CA ALA A 156 22.85 15.03 -10.96
C ALA A 156 23.46 16.15 -10.09
N PHE A 157 24.76 16.10 -9.81
CA PHE A 157 25.47 17.08 -8.97
C PHE A 157 26.28 18.10 -9.77
N VAL A 158 26.68 17.77 -10.99
CA VAL A 158 27.49 18.64 -11.87
C VAL A 158 26.64 19.58 -12.72
N GLN A 159 25.36 19.27 -12.93
CA GLN A 159 24.46 20.12 -13.71
C GLN A 159 24.10 21.38 -12.91
N PRO A 160 24.43 22.60 -13.40
CA PRO A 160 24.01 23.82 -12.73
C PRO A 160 22.48 23.86 -12.69
N SER A 161 21.92 24.08 -11.51
CA SER A 161 20.49 24.23 -11.30
C SER A 161 19.97 25.39 -12.15
N HIS A 162 19.27 25.10 -13.25
CA HIS A 162 18.51 26.08 -14.02
C HIS A 162 17.29 26.55 -13.20
N HIS A 163 17.54 27.31 -12.14
CA HIS A 163 16.54 27.99 -11.32
C HIS A 163 16.99 29.44 -11.02
N GLU A 164 17.53 30.14 -12.02
CA GLU A 164 17.77 31.60 -11.96
C GLU A 164 17.27 32.35 -13.21
N GLN A 165 16.18 31.89 -13.82
CA GLN A 165 15.49 32.66 -14.87
C GLN A 165 13.99 32.78 -14.58
N ASN A 166 13.62 33.24 -13.37
CA ASN A 166 12.36 33.96 -13.19
C ASN A 166 12.38 34.86 -11.95
N LYS A 167 13.34 35.78 -11.91
CA LYS A 167 13.33 36.95 -11.02
C LYS A 167 13.95 38.13 -11.76
N LYS A 168 13.25 38.62 -12.78
CA LYS A 168 13.33 39.97 -13.37
C LYS A 168 12.42 40.00 -14.60
N GLY A 169 11.33 40.75 -14.49
CA GLY A 169 10.27 40.88 -15.48
C GLY A 169 8.97 41.18 -14.78
#